data_AF-A0A0G2I500-F1
#
_entry.id   AF-A0A0G2I500-F1
#
_cell.length_a   1.000
_cell.length_b   1.000
_cell.length_c   1.000
_cell.angle_alpha   90.00
_cell.angle_beta   90.00
_cell.angle_gamma   90.00
#
_symmetry.space_group_name_H-M   'P 1'
#
loop_
_entity.id
_entity.type
_entity.pdbx_description
1 polymer ?
#
loop_
_entity_poly.entity_id
_entity_poly.type
_entity_poly.pdbx_seq_one_letter_code
_entity_poly.pdbx_strand_id
1 'polypeptide(L)'
;MEDAELEQIRKARLEQLKSQSGRGAAAGAGAGGSGQGQAEQQKQQEAEARQSILNQILHPEAADRLGRIRLVKEERAADVENRLIMLARSGQLQQKVTEAQLKDLLSAVSANQEKEKIVVSRRKVWEDDDDDLLDL
;
A
#
# COMPACT_ATOMS: atom_id res chain seq x y z
N MET A 1 24.00 -1.00 13.24
CA MET A 1 23.01 0.08 13.52
C MET A 1 23.55 1.43 13.09
N GLU A 2 24.86 1.69 13.20
CA GLU A 2 25.51 2.93 12.75
C GLU A 2 25.40 3.22 11.23
N ASP A 3 25.36 2.19 10.37
CA ASP A 3 25.21 2.38 8.91
C ASP A 3 23.87 3.02 8.49
N ALA A 4 22.78 2.75 9.23
CA ALA A 4 21.47 3.31 8.93
C ALA A 4 21.39 4.81 9.24
N GLU A 5 22.08 5.26 10.29
CA GLU A 5 22.20 6.70 10.61
C GLU A 5 23.11 7.42 9.61
N LEU A 6 24.19 6.77 9.14
CA LEU A 6 25.07 7.31 8.12
C LEU A 6 24.35 7.51 6.78
N GLU A 7 23.48 6.57 6.39
CA GLU A 7 22.64 6.70 5.20
C GLU A 7 21.59 7.82 5.33
N GLN A 8 20.97 7.97 6.50
CA GLN A 8 20.02 9.05 6.78
C GLN A 8 20.69 10.42 6.70
N ILE A 9 21.90 10.56 7.26
CA ILE A 9 22.70 11.79 7.19
C ILE A 9 23.09 12.11 5.74
N ARG A 10 23.47 11.10 4.95
CA ARG A 10 23.82 11.27 3.52
C ARG A 10 22.62 11.73 2.70
N LYS A 11 21.43 11.18 2.99
CA LYS A 11 20.16 11.54 2.34
C LYS A 11 19.73 12.97 2.67
N ALA A 12 19.82 13.37 3.95
CA ALA A 12 19.52 14.73 4.40
C ALA A 12 20.48 15.77 3.80
N ARG A 13 21.78 15.47 3.75
CA ARG A 13 22.80 16.35 3.15
C ARG A 13 22.57 16.57 1.65
N LEU A 14 22.13 15.51 0.96
CA LEU A 14 21.85 15.56 -0.48
C LEU A 14 20.60 16.39 -0.79
N GLU A 15 19.57 16.32 0.05
CA GLU A 15 18.36 17.14 -0.07
C GLU A 15 18.64 18.62 0.16
N GLN A 16 19.47 18.94 1.17
CA GLN A 16 19.91 20.31 1.43
C GLN A 16 20.77 20.89 0.31
N LEU A 17 21.59 20.06 -0.35
CA LEU A 17 22.34 20.48 -1.53
C LEU A 17 21.39 20.70 -2.73
N LYS A 18 20.36 19.87 -2.89
CA LYS A 18 19.37 19.99 -3.97
C LYS A 18 18.54 21.27 -3.83
N SER A 19 18.16 21.64 -2.60
CA SER A 19 17.43 22.89 -2.33
C SER A 19 18.31 24.13 -2.47
N GLN A 20 19.61 24.02 -2.18
CA GLN A 20 20.57 25.12 -2.31
C GLN A 20 21.10 25.29 -3.75
N SER A 21 21.20 24.21 -4.52
CA SER A 21 21.61 24.22 -5.94
C SER A 21 20.49 24.73 -6.89
N GLY A 22 19.23 24.64 -6.47
CA GLY A 22 18.08 25.15 -7.24
C GLY A 22 17.96 26.68 -7.32
N ARG A 23 18.75 27.45 -6.56
CA ARG A 23 18.64 28.92 -6.50
C ARG A 23 19.82 29.68 -7.13
N GLY A 24 20.79 28.98 -7.72
CA GLY A 24 22.00 29.58 -8.31
C GLY A 24 22.38 29.15 -9.73
N ALA A 25 21.72 28.15 -10.32
CA ALA A 25 22.07 27.63 -11.65
C ALA A 25 20.97 27.92 -12.70
N ALA A 26 20.71 29.20 -12.94
CA ALA A 26 20.02 29.67 -14.14
C ALA A 26 21.03 29.77 -15.31
N ALA A 27 21.66 28.65 -15.70
CA ALA A 27 22.44 28.56 -16.94
C ALA A 27 22.80 27.09 -17.24
N GLY A 28 21.87 26.35 -17.86
CA GLY A 28 22.20 25.10 -18.56
C GLY A 28 21.36 23.88 -18.17
N ALA A 29 20.56 23.43 -19.15
CA ALA A 29 20.01 22.08 -19.29
C ALA A 29 18.99 21.60 -18.22
N GLY A 30 17.70 21.77 -18.57
CA GLY A 30 16.61 20.81 -18.38
C GLY A 30 16.46 20.10 -17.03
N ALA A 31 15.58 20.61 -16.17
CA ALA A 31 14.88 19.81 -15.15
C ALA A 31 13.69 20.59 -14.58
N GLY A 32 12.60 20.69 -15.36
CA GLY A 32 11.29 21.03 -14.81
C GLY A 32 10.65 19.76 -14.22
N GLY A 33 10.22 19.80 -12.95
CA GLY A 33 9.33 18.76 -12.40
C GLY A 33 9.68 18.23 -11.01
N SER A 34 9.83 19.09 -9.99
CA SER A 34 10.16 18.67 -8.62
C SER A 34 8.97 18.55 -7.66
N GLY A 35 7.71 18.70 -8.13
CA GLY A 35 6.50 18.52 -7.31
C GLY A 35 5.69 17.24 -7.57
N GLN A 36 5.80 16.65 -8.77
CA GLN A 36 5.06 15.44 -9.18
C GLN A 36 5.86 14.15 -8.96
N GLY A 37 7.19 14.20 -9.12
CA GLY A 37 8.04 13.02 -8.97
C GLY A 37 8.05 12.41 -7.56
N GLN A 38 7.84 13.20 -6.51
CA GLN A 38 7.93 12.69 -5.13
C GLN A 38 6.70 11.86 -4.73
N ALA A 39 5.50 12.23 -5.21
CA ALA A 39 4.28 11.46 -4.99
C ALA A 39 4.23 10.20 -5.88
N GLU A 40 4.69 10.30 -7.13
CA GLU A 40 4.82 9.15 -8.02
C GLU A 40 5.87 8.15 -7.53
N GLN A 41 6.99 8.63 -6.99
CA GLN A 41 8.01 7.76 -6.39
C GLN A 41 7.52 7.03 -5.14
N GLN A 42 6.71 7.68 -4.30
CA GLN A 42 6.12 7.01 -3.13
C GLN A 42 5.15 5.90 -3.57
N LYS A 43 4.28 6.18 -4.54
CA LYS A 43 3.37 5.15 -5.09
C LYS A 43 4.11 3.99 -5.75
N GLN A 44 5.18 4.27 -6.49
CA GLN A 44 6.00 3.21 -7.10
C GLN A 44 6.66 2.35 -6.03
N GLN A 45 7.27 2.96 -5.02
CA GLN A 45 7.89 2.21 -3.91
C GLN A 45 6.88 1.31 -3.18
N GLU A 46 5.66 1.81 -2.94
CA GLU A 46 4.60 0.98 -2.35
C GLU A 46 4.16 -0.16 -3.26
N ALA A 47 4.02 0.08 -4.56
CA ALA A 47 3.66 -0.95 -5.53
C ALA A 47 4.75 -2.01 -5.67
N GLU A 48 6.02 -1.59 -5.73
CA GLU A 48 7.18 -2.47 -5.78
C GLU A 48 7.32 -3.30 -4.49
N ALA A 49 7.09 -2.69 -3.33
CA ALA A 49 7.08 -3.40 -2.05
C ALA A 49 5.97 -4.45 -2.01
N ARG A 50 4.75 -4.11 -2.47
CA ARG A 50 3.63 -5.06 -2.57
C ARG A 50 3.96 -6.21 -3.53
N GLN A 51 4.49 -5.90 -4.72
CA GLN A 51 4.88 -6.90 -5.70
C GLN A 51 6.01 -7.80 -5.19
N SER A 52 6.99 -7.25 -4.48
CA SER A 52 8.08 -8.03 -3.86
C SER A 52 7.54 -9.03 -2.84
N ILE A 53 6.62 -8.59 -1.97
CA ILE A 53 5.95 -9.48 -1.00
C ILE A 53 5.19 -10.58 -1.74
N LEU A 54 4.39 -10.21 -2.74
CA LEU A 54 3.61 -11.16 -3.55
C LEU A 54 4.53 -12.18 -4.23
N ASN A 55 5.64 -11.76 -4.83
CA ASN A 55 6.61 -12.66 -5.48
C ASN A 55 7.30 -13.61 -4.51
N GLN A 56 7.50 -13.22 -3.26
CA GLN A 56 8.10 -14.09 -2.24
C GLN A 56 7.11 -15.16 -1.75
N ILE A 57 5.83 -14.81 -1.64
CA ILE A 57 4.80 -15.71 -1.10
C ILE A 57 4.06 -16.53 -2.16
N LEU A 58 4.08 -16.15 -3.44
CA LEU A 58 3.38 -16.85 -4.52
C LEU A 58 4.32 -17.77 -5.30
N HIS A 59 3.80 -18.92 -5.75
CA HIS A 59 4.44 -19.70 -6.81
C HIS A 59 4.28 -19.00 -8.17
N PRO A 60 5.20 -19.20 -9.14
CA PRO A 60 5.08 -18.66 -10.49
C PRO A 60 3.77 -19.05 -11.18
N GLU A 61 3.27 -20.27 -10.95
CA GLU A 61 1.96 -20.71 -11.47
C GLU A 61 0.79 -19.92 -10.87
N ALA A 62 0.88 -19.58 -9.58
CA ALA A 62 -0.15 -18.78 -8.90
C ALA A 62 -0.13 -17.32 -9.37
N ALA A 63 1.06 -16.76 -9.62
CA ALA A 63 1.22 -15.42 -10.18
C ALA A 63 0.62 -15.31 -11.59
N ASP A 64 0.87 -16.30 -12.45
CA ASP A 64 0.28 -16.35 -13.79
C ASP A 64 -1.26 -16.47 -13.72
N ARG A 65 -1.78 -17.32 -12.81
CA ARG A 65 -3.23 -17.45 -12.60
C ARG A 65 -3.86 -16.15 -12.10
N LEU A 66 -3.22 -15.46 -11.15
CA LEU A 66 -3.67 -14.16 -10.66
C LEU A 66 -3.71 -13.13 -11.80
N GLY A 67 -2.69 -13.13 -12.68
CA GLY A 67 -2.66 -12.31 -13.89
C GLY A 67 -3.84 -12.59 -14.83
N ARG A 68 -4.15 -13.87 -15.10
CA ARG A 68 -5.34 -14.25 -15.91
C ARG A 68 -6.65 -13.82 -15.26
N ILE A 69 -6.77 -13.96 -13.93
CA ILE A 69 -7.98 -13.54 -13.20
C ILE A 69 -8.15 -12.02 -13.31
N ARG A 70 -7.06 -11.26 -13.19
CA ARG A 70 -7.08 -9.79 -13.32
C ARG A 70 -7.62 -9.33 -14.66
N LEU A 71 -7.34 -10.05 -15.76
CA LEU A 71 -7.89 -9.75 -17.08
C LEU A 71 -9.41 -9.93 -17.16
N VAL A 72 -9.97 -10.87 -16.39
CA VAL A 72 -11.41 -11.15 -16.40
C VAL A 72 -12.15 -10.25 -15.40
N LYS A 73 -11.60 -10.09 -14.20
CA LYS A 73 -12.12 -9.26 -13.11
C LYS A 73 -10.98 -8.77 -12.22
N GLU A 74 -10.59 -7.51 -12.40
CA GLU A 74 -9.53 -6.88 -11.60
C GLU A 74 -9.90 -6.78 -10.10
N GLU A 75 -11.16 -6.47 -9.79
CA GLU A 75 -11.65 -6.37 -8.40
C GLU A 75 -11.38 -7.65 -7.60
N ARG A 76 -11.67 -8.81 -8.19
CA ARG A 76 -11.42 -10.11 -7.55
C ARG A 76 -9.94 -10.40 -7.35
N ALA A 77 -9.08 -9.96 -8.28
CA ALA A 77 -7.64 -10.10 -8.13
C ALA A 77 -7.12 -9.20 -7.00
N ALA A 78 -7.61 -7.96 -6.91
CA ALA A 78 -7.23 -7.01 -5.87
C ALA A 78 -7.63 -7.48 -4.47
N ASP A 79 -8.81 -8.09 -4.31
CA ASP A 79 -9.24 -8.66 -3.02
C ASP A 79 -8.32 -9.78 -2.55
N VAL A 80 -7.95 -10.67 -3.48
CA VAL A 80 -7.04 -11.78 -3.21
C VAL A 80 -5.63 -11.28 -2.90
N GLU A 81 -5.12 -10.30 -3.65
CA GLU A 81 -3.83 -9.64 -3.36
C GLU A 81 -3.83 -9.00 -1.96
N ASN A 82 -4.85 -8.21 -1.63
CA ASN A 82 -4.94 -7.56 -0.32
C ASN A 82 -4.99 -8.60 0.81
N ARG A 83 -5.72 -9.70 0.63
CA ARG A 83 -5.77 -10.78 1.61
C ARG A 83 -4.41 -11.47 1.77
N LEU A 84 -3.72 -11.75 0.67
CA LEU A 84 -2.38 -12.35 0.66
C LEU A 84 -1.35 -11.44 1.34
N ILE A 85 -1.38 -10.15 1.02
CA ILE A 85 -0.50 -9.14 1.65
C ILE A 85 -0.76 -9.08 3.16
N MET A 86 -2.02 -9.11 3.59
CA MET A 86 -2.38 -9.09 5.01
C MET A 86 -1.84 -10.33 5.73
N LEU A 87 -2.01 -11.53 5.15
CA LEU A 87 -1.52 -12.78 5.73
C LEU A 87 0.01 -12.89 5.71
N ALA A 88 0.66 -12.29 4.71
CA ALA A 88 2.12 -12.22 4.64
C ALA A 88 2.69 -11.27 5.69
N ARG A 89 2.06 -10.10 5.89
CA ARG A 89 2.43 -9.13 6.94
C ARG A 89 2.22 -9.68 8.34
N SER A 90 1.19 -10.49 8.56
CA SER A 90 0.96 -11.16 9.85
C SER A 90 1.88 -12.36 10.09
N GLY A 91 2.68 -12.78 9.10
CA GLY A 91 3.58 -13.93 9.19
C GLY A 91 2.86 -15.29 9.27
N GLN A 92 1.56 -15.34 8.92
CA GLN A 92 0.80 -16.59 8.93
C GLN A 92 1.13 -17.50 7.73
N LEU A 93 1.68 -16.97 6.65
CA LEU A 93 2.16 -17.78 5.53
C LEU A 93 3.57 -18.32 5.82
N GLN A 94 3.62 -19.57 6.26
CA GLN A 94 4.90 -20.31 6.35
C GLN A 94 5.28 -20.99 5.03
N GLN A 95 4.36 -21.10 4.08
CA GLN A 95 4.56 -21.78 2.80
C GLN A 95 4.12 -20.90 1.63
N LYS A 96 4.75 -21.12 0.47
CA LYS A 96 4.38 -20.46 -0.77
C LYS A 96 2.99 -20.90 -1.22
N VAL A 97 2.17 -19.94 -1.62
CA VAL A 97 0.80 -20.14 -2.10
C VAL A 97 0.83 -20.73 -3.50
N THR A 98 0.14 -21.86 -3.64
CA THR A 98 -0.04 -22.56 -4.92
C THR A 98 -1.31 -22.10 -5.63
N GLU A 99 -1.46 -22.47 -6.90
CA GLU A 99 -2.66 -22.17 -7.68
C GLU A 99 -3.94 -22.72 -7.02
N ALA A 100 -3.88 -23.94 -6.47
CA ALA A 100 -5.00 -24.57 -5.80
C ALA A 100 -5.47 -23.75 -4.59
N GLN A 101 -4.53 -23.31 -3.75
CA GLN A 101 -4.84 -22.47 -2.59
C GLN A 101 -5.37 -21.09 -3.00
N LEU A 102 -4.87 -20.52 -4.09
CA LEU A 102 -5.39 -19.26 -4.64
C LEU A 102 -6.85 -19.42 -5.08
N LYS A 103 -7.19 -20.55 -5.71
CA LYS A 103 -8.55 -20.87 -6.14
C LYS A 103 -9.50 -21.10 -4.96
N ASP A 104 -9.04 -21.76 -3.91
CA ASP A 104 -9.80 -21.96 -2.68
C ASP A 104 -10.05 -20.62 -1.98
N LEU A 105 -9.03 -19.77 -1.87
CA LEU A 105 -9.16 -18.40 -1.37
C LEU A 105 -10.14 -17.57 -2.20
N LEU A 106 -10.06 -17.63 -3.52
CA LEU A 106 -10.97 -16.92 -4.41
C LEU A 106 -12.43 -17.39 -4.23
N SER A 107 -12.63 -18.69 -4.05
CA SER A 107 -13.94 -19.28 -3.81
C SER A 107 -14.49 -18.87 -2.44
N ALA A 108 -13.64 -18.87 -1.40
CA ALA A 108 -13.99 -18.43 -0.06
C ALA A 108 -14.31 -16.92 -0.02
N VAL A 109 -13.53 -16.07 -0.68
CA VAL A 109 -13.79 -14.62 -0.78
C VAL A 109 -15.11 -14.37 -1.50
N SER A 110 -15.37 -15.06 -2.61
CA SER A 110 -16.65 -14.94 -3.33
C SER A 110 -17.84 -15.34 -2.46
N ALA A 111 -17.70 -16.41 -1.66
CA ALA A 111 -18.75 -16.87 -0.76
C ALA A 111 -18.94 -15.98 0.48
N ASN A 112 -17.90 -15.23 0.89
CA ASN A 112 -17.97 -14.32 2.03
C ASN A 112 -18.52 -12.94 1.63
N GLN A 113 -18.21 -12.47 0.41
CA GLN A 113 -18.85 -11.26 -0.16
C GLN A 113 -20.37 -11.37 -0.23
N GLU A 114 -20.93 -12.57 -0.44
CA GLU A 114 -22.39 -12.76 -0.38
C GLU A 114 -22.98 -12.67 1.03
N LYS A 115 -22.16 -12.87 2.08
CA LYS A 115 -22.61 -12.94 3.48
C LYS A 115 -22.40 -11.63 4.25
N GLU A 116 -21.44 -10.80 3.86
CA GLU A 116 -21.11 -9.54 4.54
C GLU A 116 -21.85 -8.32 3.98
N LYS A 117 -23.18 -8.40 3.80
CA LYS A 117 -24.04 -7.21 3.72
C LYS A 117 -24.19 -6.61 5.13
N ILE A 118 -23.10 -6.07 5.69
CA ILE A 118 -23.12 -5.43 7.01
C ILE A 118 -23.81 -4.07 6.87
N VAL A 119 -25.10 -4.04 7.18
CA VAL A 119 -25.87 -2.79 7.36
C VAL A 119 -25.35 -2.12 8.63
N VAL A 120 -24.38 -1.21 8.48
CA VAL A 120 -23.90 -0.39 9.59
C VAL A 120 -24.93 0.71 9.86
N SER A 121 -25.90 0.42 10.74
CA SER A 121 -26.69 1.45 11.40
C SER A 121 -25.81 2.15 12.43
N ARG A 122 -25.13 3.23 12.03
CA ARG A 122 -24.44 4.12 12.97
C ARG A 122 -25.48 4.72 13.92
N ARG A 123 -25.52 4.22 15.15
CA ARG A 123 -26.23 4.86 16.25
C ARG A 123 -25.63 6.25 16.44
N LYS A 124 -26.44 7.25 16.12
CA LYS A 124 -26.24 8.67 16.37
C LYS A 124 -26.12 8.86 17.90
N VAL A 125 -24.91 8.74 18.44
CA VAL A 125 -24.56 9.26 19.78
C VAL A 125 -24.12 10.70 19.53
N TRP A 126 -25.03 11.64 19.78
CA TRP A 126 -24.67 13.06 19.90
C TRP A 126 -24.81 13.36 21.37
N GLU A 127 -23.64 13.47 21.99
CA GLU A 127 -23.28 14.39 23.06
C GLU A 127 -24.43 14.80 24.00
N ASP A 128 -24.50 14.07 25.12
CA ASP A 128 -25.00 14.54 26.40
C ASP A 128 -23.74 14.83 27.22
N ASP A 129 -23.21 16.06 27.12
CA ASP A 129 -22.32 16.73 28.07
C ASP A 129 -21.89 18.08 27.44
N ASP A 130 -21.83 19.13 28.26
CA ASP A 130 -21.41 20.51 27.95
C ASP A 130 -22.52 21.54 27.58
N ASP A 131 -23.47 21.79 28.50
CA ASP A 131 -24.18 23.10 28.57
C ASP A 131 -24.32 23.61 30.03
N ASP A 132 -23.33 23.33 30.88
CA ASP A 132 -23.15 23.92 32.23
C ASP A 132 -22.03 24.98 32.26
N LEU A 133 -21.97 25.91 31.29
CA LEU A 133 -20.95 26.96 31.29
C LEU A 133 -21.46 28.33 30.80
N LEU A 134 -21.68 29.23 31.78
CA LEU A 134 -21.74 30.70 31.72
C LEU A 134 -23.07 31.37 31.34
N ASP A 135 -23.83 31.79 32.36
CA ASP A 135 -24.67 33.01 32.29
C ASP A 135 -24.12 34.02 33.32
N LEU A 136 -23.40 35.04 32.81
CA LEU A 136 -23.00 36.28 33.47
C LEU A 136 -23.39 37.44 32.57
#